data_AF-A0AAE0LSK9-F1
#
_entry.id   AF-A0AAE0LSK9-F1
#
_cell.length_a   1.000
_cell.length_b   1.000
_cell.length_c   1.000
_cell.angle_alpha   90.00
_cell.angle_beta   90.00
_cell.angle_gamma   90.00
#
_symmetry.space_group_name_H-M   'P 1'
#
loop_
_entity.id
_entity.type
_entity.pdbx_description
1 polymer ?
#
loop_
_entity_poly.entity_id
_entity_poly.type
_entity_poly.pdbx_seq_one_letter_code
_entity_poly.pdbx_strand_id
1 'polypeptide(L)'
;MPDAAPSVIERSEHKAPLQKGQEVQEQLEEEQKRQSELEARARETKRREEEKRHRDDEEKAKERLRREEENRRLAAAEARKREEEEHRHRRMEEEERERERKRKEEQRRLEEEERKKREEERKREEERKREEERKRDEERKREEERKREEAERRRREEEERRQKEAEERKRRDEIERLRREQLEREAAEEARRRREEDEKKEQERKERALREEMERKRAAREAERAAKEADQRRIRLEQERARLAKLPPVLRWLDGVANPKQAEFAEKFSTIQGVRYDCINPEANGTSEGREQWLLNTQVALLLGEKDVDLSRYTGWARKPVSPLAKRTLWRLESDRYALTTPVLFDLGKQLPGYYQEKDPRHMAYRMLETLRAEAWEKFATMEMFFVKAADFLYIIPTIQHLRNVKLTMTYCELPENEQQSISWTPRQKWKHDPDANGLRGFAPSNKHYVNGKLVSEDKPSLREASTSPFPRQRLPRRGPVTAAPEDPAYARLPKEQQGHDDSMVDAESPVLPNGVHTSPTGASSHAAVARVNGVRPPALVTTIATNGVGNHPISPSSEVGPAQARPLVNGTHGTHGTHGTHGTHGTVTSTE
;
A
#
# COMPACT_ATOMS: atom_id res chain seq x y z
N MET A 1 128.63 30.37 -31.52
CA MET A 1 129.29 30.10 -32.82
C MET A 1 129.94 28.73 -32.73
N PRO A 2 129.60 27.73 -33.58
CA PRO A 2 128.40 27.49 -34.41
C PRO A 2 127.81 26.07 -34.06
N ASP A 3 126.83 25.42 -34.68
CA ASP A 3 125.63 25.77 -35.47
C ASP A 3 124.71 24.53 -35.53
N ALA A 4 123.43 24.81 -35.73
CA ALA A 4 122.43 24.06 -36.53
C ALA A 4 122.03 22.60 -36.18
N ALA A 5 120.74 22.49 -35.82
CA ALA A 5 119.88 21.30 -35.80
C ALA A 5 119.36 20.95 -37.22
N PRO A 6 118.26 20.17 -37.44
CA PRO A 6 117.60 19.11 -36.66
C PRO A 6 117.24 17.86 -37.51
N SER A 7 116.75 16.77 -36.88
CA SER A 7 115.75 15.89 -37.51
C SER A 7 115.02 15.06 -36.45
N VAL A 8 113.70 15.06 -36.57
CA VAL A 8 112.68 14.55 -35.66
C VAL A 8 112.20 13.19 -36.17
N ILE A 9 111.65 12.39 -35.24
CA ILE A 9 110.49 11.50 -35.36
C ILE A 9 110.78 10.07 -34.87
N GLU A 10 110.13 9.80 -33.75
CA GLU A 10 110.04 8.58 -32.97
C GLU A 10 109.55 7.37 -33.76
N ARG A 11 110.13 6.21 -33.43
CA ARG A 11 109.57 4.90 -33.71
C ARG A 11 108.43 4.64 -32.73
N SER A 12 107.20 4.52 -33.23
CA SER A 12 106.08 3.95 -32.47
C SER A 12 105.90 2.48 -32.83
N GLU A 13 105.88 1.66 -31.78
CA GLU A 13 105.70 0.22 -31.83
C GLU A 13 104.23 -0.17 -32.08
N HIS A 14 104.03 -1.29 -32.76
CA HIS A 14 102.74 -1.89 -33.08
C HIS A 14 102.01 -2.45 -31.84
N LYS A 15 100.73 -2.09 -31.66
CA LYS A 15 99.65 -3.01 -31.26
C LYS A 15 98.24 -2.42 -31.48
N ALA A 16 97.29 -3.29 -31.81
CA ALA A 16 95.87 -3.10 -32.19
C ALA A 16 95.63 -2.75 -33.68
N PRO A 17 94.76 -3.50 -34.39
CA PRO A 17 93.31 -3.35 -34.18
C PRO A 17 92.51 -4.66 -34.35
N LEU A 18 91.87 -5.15 -33.27
CA LEU A 18 90.90 -6.25 -33.35
C LEU A 18 89.63 -6.02 -32.50
N GLN A 19 89.50 -4.87 -31.82
CA GLN A 19 88.32 -4.52 -31.00
C GLN A 19 87.29 -3.62 -31.72
N LYS A 20 87.68 -2.85 -32.74
CA LYS A 20 86.78 -1.91 -33.43
C LYS A 20 85.70 -2.56 -34.30
N GLY A 21 85.89 -3.81 -34.74
CA GLY A 21 84.90 -4.52 -35.57
C GLY A 21 83.72 -5.08 -34.78
N GLN A 22 83.97 -5.55 -33.55
CA GLN A 22 82.93 -6.07 -32.66
C GLN A 22 82.06 -4.94 -32.09
N GLU A 23 82.66 -3.80 -31.73
CA GLU A 23 81.93 -2.63 -31.22
C GLU A 23 80.96 -2.04 -32.27
N VAL A 24 81.33 -2.02 -33.55
CA VAL A 24 80.45 -1.52 -34.62
C VAL A 24 79.29 -2.48 -34.90
N GLN A 25 79.53 -3.79 -34.80
CA GLN A 25 78.49 -4.79 -35.00
C GLN A 25 77.48 -4.83 -33.84
N GLU A 26 77.97 -4.69 -32.60
CA GLU A 26 77.13 -4.57 -31.40
C GLU A 26 76.29 -3.29 -31.40
N GLN A 27 76.86 -2.17 -31.88
CA GLN A 27 76.10 -0.91 -32.07
C GLN A 27 74.99 -1.05 -33.11
N LEU A 28 75.25 -1.76 -34.22
CA LEU A 28 74.25 -1.99 -35.27
C LEU A 28 73.10 -2.88 -34.77
N GLU A 29 73.41 -3.91 -33.99
CA GLU A 29 72.42 -4.79 -33.35
C GLU A 29 71.61 -4.06 -32.27
N GLU A 30 72.25 -3.20 -31.48
CA GLU A 30 71.56 -2.37 -30.49
C GLU A 30 70.63 -1.35 -31.15
N GLU A 31 71.03 -0.75 -32.27
CA GLU A 31 70.20 0.17 -33.04
C GLU A 31 69.01 -0.54 -33.69
N GLN A 32 69.21 -1.73 -34.27
CA GLN A 32 68.11 -2.56 -34.78
C GLN A 32 67.14 -2.98 -33.68
N LYS A 33 67.66 -3.34 -32.50
CA LYS A 33 66.83 -3.67 -31.34
C LYS A 33 66.00 -2.47 -30.88
N ARG A 34 66.61 -1.28 -30.79
CA ARG A 34 65.89 -0.03 -30.46
C ARG A 34 64.82 0.31 -31.50
N GLN A 35 65.10 0.13 -32.79
CA GLN A 35 64.10 0.33 -33.84
C GLN A 35 62.94 -0.67 -33.72
N SER A 36 63.22 -1.94 -33.44
CA SER A 36 62.19 -2.97 -33.25
C SER A 36 61.34 -2.72 -31.99
N GLU A 37 61.94 -2.23 -30.90
CA GLU A 37 61.23 -1.85 -29.67
C GLU A 37 60.34 -0.62 -29.88
N LEU A 38 60.80 0.37 -30.65
CA LEU A 38 60.01 1.53 -31.03
C LEU A 38 58.83 1.15 -31.92
N GLU A 39 59.03 0.25 -32.89
CA GLU A 39 57.96 -0.26 -33.75
C GLU A 39 56.94 -1.09 -32.95
N ALA A 40 57.40 -1.93 -32.01
CA ALA A 40 56.53 -2.69 -31.11
C ALA A 40 55.68 -1.76 -30.22
N ARG A 41 56.28 -0.71 -29.66
CA ARG A 41 55.56 0.31 -28.88
C ARG A 41 54.53 1.05 -29.75
N ALA A 42 54.88 1.38 -31.00
CA ALA A 42 53.95 2.04 -31.93
C ALA A 42 52.77 1.13 -32.36
N ARG A 43 52.99 -0.18 -32.47
CA ARG A 43 51.92 -1.15 -32.72
C ARG A 43 51.01 -1.32 -31.50
N GLU A 44 51.59 -1.34 -30.29
CA GLU A 44 50.83 -1.43 -29.05
C GLU A 44 49.95 -0.20 -28.81
N THR A 45 50.47 1.01 -29.08
CA THR A 45 49.67 2.25 -28.96
C THR A 45 48.51 2.28 -29.95
N LYS A 46 48.72 1.87 -31.21
CA LYS A 46 47.63 1.74 -32.20
C LYS A 46 46.57 0.75 -31.75
N ARG A 47 46.96 -0.43 -31.24
CA ARG A 47 46.00 -1.43 -30.74
C ARG A 47 45.17 -0.90 -29.56
N ARG A 48 45.81 -0.18 -28.62
CA ARG A 48 45.12 0.46 -27.49
C ARG A 48 44.15 1.56 -27.94
N GLU A 49 44.51 2.32 -28.99
CA GLU A 49 43.62 3.34 -29.54
C GLU A 49 42.40 2.73 -30.26
N GLU A 50 42.59 1.66 -31.03
CA GLU A 50 41.51 0.91 -31.68
C GLU A 50 40.57 0.25 -30.67
N GLU A 51 41.10 -0.38 -29.62
CA GLU A 51 40.29 -0.94 -28.52
C GLU A 51 39.48 0.14 -27.79
N LYS A 52 40.04 1.35 -27.63
CA LYS A 52 39.32 2.48 -27.03
C LYS A 52 38.18 2.94 -27.93
N ARG A 53 38.42 3.08 -29.24
CA ARG A 53 37.38 3.44 -30.21
C ARG A 53 36.24 2.42 -30.25
N HIS A 54 36.57 1.12 -30.22
CA HIS A 54 35.56 0.07 -30.19
C HIS A 54 34.69 0.14 -28.92
N ARG A 55 35.28 0.40 -27.75
CA ARG A 55 34.52 0.58 -26.50
C ARG A 55 33.61 1.81 -26.54
N ASP A 56 34.12 2.93 -27.04
CA ASP A 56 33.35 4.18 -27.16
C ASP A 56 32.16 4.00 -28.13
N ASP A 57 32.33 3.25 -29.21
CA ASP A 57 31.26 2.96 -30.17
C ASP A 57 30.22 1.96 -29.62
N GLU A 58 30.66 0.94 -28.86
CA GLU A 58 29.76 0.01 -28.17
C GLU A 58 28.92 0.71 -27.08
N GLU A 59 29.52 1.65 -26.35
CA GLU A 59 28.82 2.45 -25.33
C GLU A 59 27.78 3.37 -25.98
N LYS A 60 28.13 4.06 -27.07
CA LYS A 60 27.18 4.88 -27.85
C LYS A 60 26.03 4.05 -28.42
N ALA A 61 26.29 2.82 -28.88
CA ALA A 61 25.25 1.93 -29.37
C ALA A 61 24.28 1.51 -28.25
N LYS A 62 24.79 1.17 -27.06
CA LYS A 62 23.97 0.85 -25.88
C LYS A 62 23.15 2.05 -25.41
N GLU A 63 23.73 3.26 -25.45
CA GLU A 63 23.01 4.49 -25.09
C GLU A 63 21.87 4.79 -26.08
N ARG A 64 22.11 4.64 -27.39
CA ARG A 64 21.06 4.78 -28.42
C ARG A 64 19.91 3.81 -28.20
N LEU A 65 20.21 2.54 -27.93
CA LEU A 65 19.20 1.52 -27.66
C LEU A 65 18.36 1.86 -26.42
N ARG A 66 18.99 2.35 -25.35
CA ARG A 66 18.28 2.79 -24.13
C ARG A 66 17.35 3.97 -24.40
N ARG A 67 17.80 4.97 -25.15
CA ARG A 67 16.97 6.13 -25.54
C ARG A 67 15.79 5.71 -26.42
N GLU A 68 15.99 4.76 -27.34
CA GLU A 68 14.91 4.24 -28.17
C GLU A 68 13.88 3.44 -27.35
N GLU A 69 14.32 2.62 -26.40
CA GLU A 69 13.42 1.90 -25.51
C GLU A 69 12.63 2.85 -24.59
N GLU A 70 13.28 3.88 -24.05
CA GLU A 70 12.65 4.92 -23.24
C GLU A 70 11.59 5.70 -24.03
N ASN A 71 11.93 6.12 -25.25
CA ASN A 71 10.97 6.78 -26.15
C ASN A 71 9.80 5.86 -26.49
N ARG A 72 10.02 4.56 -26.70
CA ARG A 72 8.95 3.58 -26.95
C ARG A 72 8.04 3.42 -25.72
N ARG A 73 8.60 3.43 -24.51
CA ARG A 73 7.81 3.38 -23.26
C ARG A 73 6.98 4.63 -23.06
N LEU A 74 7.53 5.81 -23.35
CA LEU A 74 6.80 7.08 -23.29
C LEU A 74 5.65 7.11 -24.30
N ALA A 75 5.89 6.71 -25.56
CA ALA A 75 4.84 6.63 -26.58
C ALA A 75 3.73 5.64 -26.21
N ALA A 76 4.07 4.48 -25.63
CA ALA A 76 3.09 3.50 -25.17
C ALA A 76 2.27 3.99 -23.96
N ALA A 77 2.90 4.72 -23.03
CA ALA A 77 2.21 5.33 -21.90
C ALA A 77 1.27 6.46 -22.33
N GLU A 78 1.68 7.28 -23.30
CA GLU A 78 0.85 8.33 -23.87
C GLU A 78 -0.35 7.75 -24.65
N ALA A 79 -0.14 6.69 -25.43
CA ALA A 79 -1.22 5.98 -26.11
C ALA A 79 -2.24 5.41 -25.12
N ARG A 80 -1.79 4.76 -24.03
CA ARG A 80 -2.66 4.27 -22.96
C ARG A 80 -3.44 5.39 -22.27
N LYS A 81 -2.81 6.55 -22.05
CA LYS A 81 -3.46 7.70 -21.45
C LYS A 81 -4.56 8.27 -22.36
N ARG A 82 -4.31 8.35 -23.68
CA ARG A 82 -5.32 8.76 -24.67
C ARG A 82 -6.48 7.78 -24.74
N GLU A 83 -6.22 6.48 -24.73
CA GLU A 83 -7.27 5.45 -24.68
C GLU A 83 -8.10 5.51 -23.39
N GLU A 84 -7.46 5.74 -22.24
CA GLU A 84 -8.17 5.88 -20.96
C GLU A 84 -9.01 7.17 -20.92
N GLU A 85 -8.50 8.28 -21.44
CA GLU A 85 -9.24 9.54 -21.56
C GLU A 85 -10.44 9.40 -22.52
N GLU A 86 -10.28 8.75 -23.67
CA GLU A 86 -11.40 8.44 -24.56
C GLU A 86 -12.44 7.53 -23.91
N HIS A 87 -12.01 6.49 -23.18
CA HIS A 87 -12.94 5.60 -22.49
C HIS A 87 -13.69 6.31 -21.35
N ARG A 88 -13.02 7.22 -20.63
CA ARG A 88 -13.66 8.10 -19.63
C ARG A 88 -14.65 9.06 -20.28
N HIS A 89 -14.29 9.67 -21.41
CA HIS A 89 -15.18 10.57 -22.15
C HIS A 89 -16.43 9.83 -22.64
N ARG A 90 -16.28 8.64 -23.25
CA ARG A 90 -17.42 7.82 -23.70
C ARG A 90 -18.34 7.42 -22.54
N ARG A 91 -17.77 7.07 -21.37
CA ARG A 91 -18.56 6.78 -20.16
C ARG A 91 -19.34 7.99 -19.65
N MET A 92 -18.73 9.17 -19.63
CA MET A 92 -19.43 10.39 -19.22
C MET A 92 -20.54 10.77 -20.20
N GLU A 93 -20.30 10.63 -21.51
CA GLU A 93 -21.31 10.89 -22.55
C GLU A 93 -22.48 9.89 -22.48
N GLU A 94 -22.21 8.62 -22.20
CA GLU A 94 -23.24 7.59 -22.00
C GLU A 94 -24.06 7.85 -20.73
N GLU A 95 -23.40 8.21 -19.62
CA GLU A 95 -24.07 8.55 -18.37
C GLU A 95 -24.92 9.83 -18.51
N GLU A 96 -24.45 10.83 -19.25
CA GLU A 96 -25.21 12.05 -19.54
C GLU A 96 -26.45 11.75 -20.39
N ARG A 97 -26.32 10.92 -21.43
CA ARG A 97 -27.46 10.47 -22.24
C ARG A 97 -28.47 9.67 -21.42
N GLU A 98 -28.01 8.84 -20.48
CA GLU A 98 -28.90 8.10 -19.58
C GLU A 98 -29.64 9.03 -18.61
N ARG A 99 -28.93 10.02 -18.03
CA ARG A 99 -29.53 11.06 -17.17
C ARG A 99 -30.55 11.91 -17.94
N GLU A 100 -30.26 12.27 -19.19
CA GLU A 100 -31.19 13.01 -20.05
C GLU A 100 -32.43 12.18 -20.40
N ARG A 101 -32.27 10.89 -20.68
CA ARG A 101 -33.40 9.96 -20.88
C ARG A 101 -34.28 9.84 -19.63
N LYS A 102 -33.68 9.70 -18.45
CA LYS A 102 -34.42 9.65 -17.17
C LYS A 102 -35.17 10.95 -16.90
N ARG A 103 -34.56 12.12 -17.15
CA ARG A 103 -35.22 13.43 -17.02
C ARG A 103 -36.40 13.57 -17.99
N LYS A 104 -36.24 13.15 -19.26
CA LYS A 104 -37.32 13.16 -20.25
C LYS A 104 -38.46 12.20 -19.87
N GLU A 105 -38.16 11.02 -19.33
CA GLU A 105 -39.17 10.08 -18.87
C GLU A 105 -39.92 10.61 -17.64
N GLU A 106 -39.22 11.18 -16.67
CA GLU A 106 -39.80 11.81 -15.48
C GLU A 106 -40.68 13.00 -15.85
N GLN A 107 -40.22 13.86 -16.77
CA GLN A 107 -41.01 14.98 -17.28
C GLN A 107 -42.28 14.51 -17.99
N ARG A 108 -42.21 13.43 -18.80
CA ARG A 108 -43.41 12.85 -19.44
C ARG A 108 -44.38 12.27 -18.43
N ARG A 109 -43.90 11.64 -17.35
CA ARG A 109 -44.75 11.15 -16.26
C ARG A 109 -45.44 12.29 -15.51
N LEU A 110 -44.72 13.38 -15.23
CA LEU A 110 -45.28 14.58 -14.60
C LEU A 110 -46.32 15.26 -15.50
N GLU A 111 -46.04 15.41 -16.80
CA GLU A 111 -47.01 15.96 -17.77
C GLU A 111 -48.26 15.07 -17.92
N GLU A 112 -48.10 13.74 -17.89
CA GLU A 112 -49.22 12.80 -17.93
C GLU A 112 -50.06 12.85 -16.65
N GLU A 113 -49.42 12.94 -15.48
CA GLU A 113 -50.11 13.10 -14.19
C GLU A 113 -50.84 14.45 -14.09
N GLU A 114 -50.22 15.54 -14.57
CA GLU A 114 -50.84 16.86 -14.63
C GLU A 114 -52.02 16.88 -15.61
N ARG A 115 -51.88 16.25 -16.79
CA ARG A 115 -52.99 16.11 -17.75
C ARG A 115 -54.16 15.33 -17.15
N LYS A 116 -53.87 14.27 -16.39
CA LYS A 116 -54.89 13.47 -15.70
C LYS A 116 -55.59 14.27 -14.60
N LYS A 117 -54.86 15.07 -13.82
CA LYS A 117 -55.44 16.00 -12.82
C LYS A 117 -56.32 17.06 -13.47
N ARG A 118 -55.87 17.69 -14.56
CA ARG A 118 -56.67 18.67 -15.31
C ARG A 118 -57.94 18.06 -15.92
N GLU A 119 -57.87 16.81 -16.40
CA GLU A 119 -59.03 16.10 -16.94
C GLU A 119 -60.02 15.71 -15.84
N GLU A 120 -59.54 15.29 -14.67
CA GLU A 120 -60.37 14.97 -13.50
C GLU A 120 -61.02 16.24 -12.91
N GLU A 121 -60.30 17.36 -12.87
CA GLU A 121 -60.83 18.65 -12.45
C GLU A 121 -61.91 19.15 -13.43
N ARG A 122 -61.68 19.03 -14.74
CA ARG A 122 -62.68 19.39 -15.75
C ARG A 122 -63.94 18.51 -15.67
N LYS A 123 -63.78 17.21 -15.37
CA LYS A 123 -64.92 16.31 -15.12
C LYS A 123 -65.70 16.70 -13.87
N ARG A 124 -65.03 17.08 -12.77
CA ARG A 124 -65.68 17.58 -11.55
C ARG A 124 -66.39 18.91 -11.77
N GLU A 125 -65.84 19.80 -12.58
CA GLU A 125 -66.48 21.08 -12.91
C GLU A 125 -67.71 20.87 -13.82
N GLU A 126 -67.63 19.96 -14.79
CA GLU A 126 -68.76 19.60 -15.66
C GLU A 126 -69.87 18.88 -14.88
N GLU A 127 -69.52 18.02 -13.92
CA GLU A 127 -70.46 17.37 -13.02
C GLU A 127 -71.15 18.38 -12.08
N ARG A 128 -70.40 19.33 -11.51
CA ARG A 128 -70.98 20.44 -10.71
C ARG A 128 -71.93 21.31 -11.53
N LYS A 129 -71.60 21.62 -12.79
CA LYS A 129 -72.49 22.38 -13.68
C LYS A 129 -73.78 21.59 -14.01
N ARG A 130 -73.67 20.28 -14.25
CA ARG A 130 -74.85 19.41 -14.46
C ARG A 130 -75.71 19.27 -13.21
N GLU A 131 -75.10 19.24 -12.02
CA GLU A 131 -75.85 19.20 -10.76
C GLU A 131 -76.55 20.54 -10.47
N GLU A 132 -75.90 21.66 -10.77
CA GLU A 132 -76.48 23.00 -10.62
C GLU A 132 -77.60 23.27 -11.64
N GLU A 133 -77.47 22.78 -12.88
CA GLU A 133 -78.52 22.80 -13.88
C GLU A 133 -79.72 21.91 -13.49
N ARG A 134 -79.45 20.70 -12.97
CA ARG A 134 -80.51 19.84 -12.41
C ARG A 134 -81.23 20.47 -11.23
N LYS A 135 -80.52 21.16 -10.34
CA LYS A 135 -81.13 21.90 -9.22
C LYS A 135 -82.00 23.06 -9.70
N ARG A 136 -81.59 23.79 -10.74
CA ARG A 136 -82.42 24.86 -11.35
C ARG A 136 -83.65 24.31 -12.08
N ASP A 137 -83.55 23.17 -12.74
CA ASP A 137 -84.70 22.50 -13.38
C ASP A 137 -85.66 21.90 -12.36
N GLU A 138 -85.14 21.38 -11.24
CA GLU A 138 -85.96 20.86 -10.14
C GLU A 138 -86.66 21.99 -9.36
N GLU A 139 -86.00 23.15 -9.19
CA GLU A 139 -86.60 24.35 -8.59
C GLU A 139 -87.70 24.94 -9.50
N ARG A 140 -87.49 24.98 -10.82
CA ARG A 140 -88.53 25.38 -11.80
C ARG A 140 -89.74 24.45 -11.79
N LYS A 141 -89.53 23.13 -11.68
CA LYS A 141 -90.64 22.15 -11.59
C LYS A 141 -91.41 22.27 -10.27
N ARG A 142 -90.72 22.50 -9.15
CA ARG A 142 -91.36 22.72 -7.84
C ARG A 142 -92.16 24.03 -7.76
N GLU A 143 -91.78 25.05 -8.54
CA GLU A 143 -92.54 26.31 -8.64
C GLU A 143 -93.76 26.19 -9.57
N GLU A 144 -93.68 25.34 -10.61
CA GLU A 144 -94.78 25.06 -11.55
C GLU A 144 -95.83 24.08 -10.96
N GLU A 145 -95.39 23.12 -10.14
CA GLU A 145 -96.26 22.16 -9.43
C GLU A 145 -97.03 22.83 -8.27
N ARG A 146 -96.39 23.75 -7.52
CA ARG A 146 -97.08 24.58 -6.51
C ARG A 146 -98.16 25.50 -7.10
N LYS A 147 -98.05 25.90 -8.38
CA LYS A 147 -99.08 26.70 -9.07
C LYS A 147 -100.22 25.85 -9.66
N ARG A 148 -100.04 24.55 -9.87
CA ARG A 148 -101.11 23.64 -10.35
C ARG A 148 -101.91 23.00 -9.21
N GLU A 149 -101.29 22.68 -8.08
CA GLU A 149 -102.00 22.10 -6.93
C GLU A 149 -102.93 23.09 -6.18
N GLU A 150 -102.68 24.41 -6.27
CA GLU A 150 -103.57 25.42 -5.68
C GLU A 150 -104.79 25.76 -6.57
N ALA A 151 -104.75 25.39 -7.86
CA ALA A 151 -105.84 25.62 -8.82
C ALA A 151 -106.76 24.39 -9.03
N GLU A 152 -106.27 23.16 -8.79
CA GLU A 152 -107.07 21.93 -8.96
C GLU A 152 -107.83 21.49 -7.69
N ARG A 153 -107.39 21.95 -6.50
CA ARG A 153 -108.05 21.62 -5.22
C ARG A 153 -109.33 22.42 -4.93
N ARG A 154 -109.72 23.35 -5.81
CA ARG A 154 -110.94 24.18 -5.67
C ARG A 154 -112.03 23.89 -6.71
N ARG A 155 -111.91 22.81 -7.50
CA ARG A 155 -112.85 22.46 -8.58
C ARG A 155 -113.32 21.00 -8.60
N ARG A 156 -113.13 20.25 -7.51
CA ARG A 156 -113.54 18.84 -7.40
C ARG A 156 -114.31 18.50 -6.10
N GLU A 157 -115.00 19.48 -5.49
CA GLU A 157 -115.89 19.24 -4.34
C GLU A 157 -117.36 19.67 -4.55
N GLU A 158 -117.73 20.06 -5.76
CA GLU A 158 -119.12 20.34 -6.15
C GLU A 158 -119.10 20.18 -7.68
N GLU A 159 -119.58 19.15 -8.34
CA GLU A 159 -120.94 18.64 -8.31
C GLU A 159 -120.99 17.44 -9.28
N GLU A 160 -121.03 16.23 -8.76
CA GLU A 160 -121.69 15.03 -9.32
C GLU A 160 -121.45 13.91 -8.30
N ARG A 161 -122.00 14.04 -7.10
CA ARG A 161 -123.39 13.70 -6.81
C ARG A 161 -123.78 12.38 -7.48
N ARG A 162 -123.84 11.35 -6.64
CA ARG A 162 -124.96 10.39 -6.59
C ARG A 162 -125.49 9.97 -7.95
N GLN A 163 -125.01 8.84 -8.44
CA GLN A 163 -125.89 7.71 -8.69
C GLN A 163 -125.05 6.45 -8.91
N LYS A 164 -124.87 5.69 -7.82
CA LYS A 164 -125.26 4.27 -7.70
C LYS A 164 -124.47 3.63 -6.57
N GLU A 165 -124.89 3.98 -5.37
CA GLU A 165 -124.99 2.99 -4.32
C GLU A 165 -126.17 2.08 -4.70
N ALA A 166 -125.85 0.90 -5.22
CA ALA A 166 -126.70 -0.28 -5.19
C ALA A 166 -125.75 -1.47 -5.24
N GLU A 167 -125.20 -1.71 -4.06
CA GLU A 167 -124.65 -2.97 -3.61
C GLU A 167 -125.48 -4.15 -4.15
N GLU A 168 -124.79 -5.13 -4.75
CA GLU A 168 -125.03 -6.58 -4.59
C GLU A 168 -124.66 -7.38 -5.86
N ARG A 169 -123.36 -7.56 -6.07
CA ARG A 169 -122.85 -8.91 -6.34
C ARG A 169 -121.54 -9.12 -5.61
N LYS A 170 -121.73 -9.25 -4.30
CA LYS A 170 -120.81 -9.82 -3.33
C LYS A 170 -120.14 -11.09 -3.85
N ARG A 171 -118.85 -11.17 -3.50
CA ARG A 171 -118.23 -12.35 -2.86
C ARG A 171 -118.08 -13.62 -3.68
N ARG A 172 -117.33 -13.53 -4.78
CA ARG A 172 -116.49 -14.67 -5.23
C ARG A 172 -115.03 -14.33 -5.55
N ASP A 173 -114.69 -13.06 -5.79
CA ASP A 173 -113.32 -12.70 -6.16
C ASP A 173 -112.42 -12.25 -4.99
N GLU A 174 -112.97 -12.03 -3.80
CA GLU A 174 -112.18 -11.61 -2.64
C GLU A 174 -111.25 -12.72 -2.13
N ILE A 175 -111.60 -14.01 -2.27
CA ILE A 175 -110.78 -15.12 -1.75
C ILE A 175 -109.66 -15.53 -2.73
N GLU A 176 -109.86 -15.42 -4.04
CA GLU A 176 -108.80 -15.70 -5.03
C GLU A 176 -107.82 -14.52 -5.16
N ARG A 177 -108.30 -13.28 -4.99
CA ARG A 177 -107.46 -12.09 -4.98
C ARG A 177 -106.63 -11.98 -3.70
N LEU A 178 -107.17 -12.33 -2.52
CA LEU A 178 -106.39 -12.44 -1.28
C LEU A 178 -105.34 -13.56 -1.33
N ARG A 179 -105.60 -14.67 -2.03
CA ARG A 179 -104.63 -15.78 -2.15
C ARG A 179 -103.54 -15.52 -3.19
N ARG A 180 -103.87 -14.87 -4.32
CA ARG A 180 -102.85 -14.37 -5.28
C ARG A 180 -102.07 -13.20 -4.71
N GLU A 181 -102.69 -12.29 -3.95
CA GLU A 181 -102.01 -11.19 -3.27
C GLU A 181 -101.14 -11.69 -2.09
N GLN A 182 -101.54 -12.76 -1.37
CA GLN A 182 -100.69 -13.40 -0.36
C GLN A 182 -99.54 -14.20 -0.98
N LEU A 183 -99.75 -14.96 -2.06
CA LEU A 183 -98.66 -15.66 -2.78
C LEU A 183 -97.72 -14.71 -3.51
N GLU A 184 -98.22 -13.60 -4.05
CA GLU A 184 -97.41 -12.57 -4.71
C GLU A 184 -96.67 -11.70 -3.68
N ARG A 185 -97.27 -11.43 -2.50
CA ARG A 185 -96.55 -10.84 -1.36
C ARG A 185 -95.52 -11.78 -0.77
N GLU A 186 -95.83 -13.05 -0.55
CA GLU A 186 -94.86 -14.03 -0.05
C GLU A 186 -93.73 -14.27 -1.05
N ALA A 187 -94.01 -14.37 -2.36
CA ALA A 187 -92.99 -14.50 -3.38
C ALA A 187 -92.17 -13.21 -3.58
N ALA A 188 -92.79 -12.03 -3.46
CA ALA A 188 -92.07 -10.75 -3.51
C ALA A 188 -91.25 -10.50 -2.24
N GLU A 189 -91.74 -10.94 -1.07
CA GLU A 189 -91.06 -10.81 0.22
C GLU A 189 -89.92 -11.85 0.35
N GLU A 190 -90.08 -13.07 -0.17
CA GLU A 190 -89.01 -14.07 -0.28
C GLU A 190 -87.97 -13.66 -1.33
N ALA A 191 -88.38 -13.12 -2.48
CA ALA A 191 -87.45 -12.58 -3.47
C ALA A 191 -86.70 -11.34 -2.95
N ARG A 192 -87.36 -10.52 -2.12
CA ARG A 192 -86.74 -9.37 -1.46
C ARG A 192 -85.81 -9.80 -0.33
N ARG A 193 -86.17 -10.82 0.47
CA ARG A 193 -85.27 -11.43 1.47
C ARG A 193 -84.03 -12.07 0.84
N ARG A 194 -84.18 -12.80 -0.28
CA ARG A 194 -83.03 -13.36 -1.01
C ARG A 194 -82.12 -12.27 -1.59
N ARG A 195 -82.69 -11.19 -2.13
CA ARG A 195 -81.90 -10.03 -2.59
C ARG A 195 -81.21 -9.30 -1.43
N GLU A 196 -81.87 -9.13 -0.29
CA GLU A 196 -81.28 -8.52 0.91
C GLU A 196 -80.22 -9.44 1.57
N GLU A 197 -80.39 -10.77 1.55
CA GLU A 197 -79.36 -11.72 1.99
C GLU A 197 -78.17 -11.78 1.03
N ASP A 198 -78.40 -11.80 -0.29
CA ASP A 198 -77.34 -11.78 -1.29
C ASP A 198 -76.59 -10.43 -1.27
N GLU A 199 -77.28 -9.29 -1.08
CA GLU A 199 -76.63 -7.98 -0.89
C GLU A 199 -75.80 -7.95 0.40
N LYS A 200 -76.30 -8.47 1.52
CA LYS A 200 -75.52 -8.55 2.76
C LYS A 200 -74.29 -9.44 2.60
N LYS A 201 -74.43 -10.57 1.91
CA LYS A 201 -73.34 -11.51 1.67
C LYS A 201 -72.32 -10.95 0.68
N GLU A 202 -72.75 -10.15 -0.29
CA GLU A 202 -71.88 -9.43 -1.22
C GLU A 202 -71.17 -8.26 -0.52
N GLN A 203 -71.84 -7.53 0.36
CA GLN A 203 -71.23 -6.48 1.20
C GLN A 203 -70.21 -7.05 2.17
N GLU A 204 -70.50 -8.18 2.83
CA GLU A 204 -69.55 -8.87 3.72
C GLU A 204 -68.31 -9.37 2.95
N ARG A 205 -68.49 -9.91 1.73
CA ARG A 205 -67.38 -10.31 0.86
C ARG A 205 -66.53 -9.12 0.42
N LYS A 206 -67.16 -8.00 0.03
CA LYS A 206 -66.46 -6.76 -0.33
C LYS A 206 -65.72 -6.16 0.86
N GLU A 207 -66.30 -6.20 2.05
CA GLU A 207 -65.67 -5.71 3.28
C GLU A 207 -64.49 -6.59 3.70
N ARG A 208 -64.63 -7.92 3.63
CA ARG A 208 -63.51 -8.85 3.90
C ARG A 208 -62.38 -8.67 2.89
N ALA A 209 -62.70 -8.54 1.60
CA ALA A 209 -61.71 -8.27 0.56
C ALA A 209 -60.99 -6.93 0.77
N LEU A 210 -61.72 -5.87 1.17
CA LEU A 210 -61.12 -4.57 1.45
C LEU A 210 -60.22 -4.59 2.70
N ARG A 211 -60.61 -5.34 3.75
CA ARG A 211 -59.78 -5.54 4.94
C ARG A 211 -58.51 -6.31 4.62
N GLU A 212 -58.61 -7.42 3.87
CA GLU A 212 -57.45 -8.19 3.40
C GLU A 212 -56.55 -7.37 2.48
N GLU A 213 -57.12 -6.53 1.59
CA GLU A 213 -56.34 -5.63 0.73
C GLU A 213 -55.62 -4.55 1.56
N MET A 214 -56.29 -3.97 2.55
CA MET A 214 -55.69 -2.99 3.45
C MET A 214 -54.60 -3.59 4.34
N GLU A 215 -54.77 -4.84 4.79
CA GLU A 215 -53.77 -5.58 5.54
C GLU A 215 -52.57 -5.95 4.66
N ARG A 216 -52.81 -6.46 3.44
CA ARG A 216 -51.76 -6.73 2.46
C ARG A 216 -50.98 -5.46 2.09
N LYS A 217 -51.67 -4.32 2.00
CA LYS A 217 -51.04 -3.01 1.74
C LYS A 217 -50.23 -2.52 2.94
N ARG A 218 -50.64 -2.82 4.18
CA ARG A 218 -49.85 -2.53 5.39
C ARG A 218 -48.61 -3.42 5.47
N ALA A 219 -48.78 -4.74 5.26
CA ALA A 219 -47.68 -5.69 5.22
C ALA A 219 -46.66 -5.36 4.13
N ALA A 220 -47.10 -4.98 2.93
CA ALA A 220 -46.21 -4.56 1.84
C ALA A 220 -45.40 -3.29 2.21
N ARG A 221 -46.02 -2.31 2.87
CA ARG A 221 -45.33 -1.08 3.32
C ARG A 221 -44.34 -1.35 4.45
N GLU A 222 -44.65 -2.27 5.35
CA GLU A 222 -43.75 -2.67 6.43
C GLU A 222 -42.55 -3.47 5.89
N ALA A 223 -42.80 -4.40 4.97
CA ALA A 223 -41.74 -5.13 4.26
C ALA A 223 -40.83 -4.18 3.46
N GLU A 224 -41.39 -3.16 2.79
CA GLU A 224 -40.61 -2.14 2.09
C GLU A 224 -39.73 -1.31 3.05
N ARG A 225 -40.25 -0.95 4.23
CA ARG A 225 -39.47 -0.23 5.26
C ARG A 225 -38.35 -1.11 5.82
N ALA A 226 -38.65 -2.37 6.15
CA ALA A 226 -37.66 -3.32 6.62
C ALA A 226 -36.56 -3.57 5.56
N ALA A 227 -36.94 -3.68 4.29
CA ALA A 227 -35.99 -3.81 3.17
C ALA A 227 -35.09 -2.57 3.04
N LYS A 228 -35.66 -1.36 3.09
CA LYS A 228 -34.87 -0.10 3.04
C LYS A 228 -33.91 0.01 4.22
N GLU A 229 -34.33 -0.36 5.43
CA GLU A 229 -33.46 -0.38 6.60
C GLU A 229 -32.33 -1.42 6.46
N ALA A 230 -32.65 -2.62 5.94
CA ALA A 230 -31.67 -3.66 5.69
C ALA A 230 -30.65 -3.21 4.63
N ASP A 231 -31.10 -2.58 3.54
CA ASP A 231 -30.22 -2.04 2.50
C ASP A 231 -29.36 -0.89 3.03
N GLN A 232 -29.91 0.01 3.82
CA GLN A 232 -29.11 1.07 4.48
C GLN A 232 -28.06 0.49 5.43
N ARG A 233 -28.39 -0.57 6.18
CA ARG A 233 -27.42 -1.27 7.04
C ARG A 233 -26.33 -1.94 6.19
N ARG A 234 -26.68 -2.58 5.08
CA ARG A 234 -25.72 -3.18 4.15
C ARG A 234 -24.79 -2.13 3.56
N ILE A 235 -25.32 -1.01 3.08
CA ILE A 235 -24.53 0.10 2.54
C ILE A 235 -23.56 0.65 3.59
N ARG A 236 -24.02 0.83 4.84
CA ARG A 236 -23.15 1.29 5.93
C ARG A 236 -22.02 0.30 6.23
N LEU A 237 -22.34 -0.99 6.34
CA LEU A 237 -21.35 -2.04 6.58
C LEU A 237 -20.34 -2.14 5.42
N GLU A 238 -20.80 -1.98 4.18
CA GLU A 238 -19.94 -1.99 3.00
C GLU A 238 -19.03 -0.75 2.94
N GLN A 239 -19.56 0.44 3.26
CA GLN A 239 -18.78 1.67 3.37
C GLN A 239 -17.73 1.57 4.47
N GLU A 240 -18.08 1.01 5.63
CA GLU A 240 -17.16 0.78 6.74
C GLU A 240 -16.07 -0.22 6.34
N ARG A 241 -16.43 -1.31 5.67
CA ARG A 241 -15.47 -2.28 5.13
C ARG A 241 -14.54 -1.65 4.10
N ALA A 242 -15.05 -0.80 3.22
CA ALA A 242 -14.26 -0.08 2.22
C ALA A 242 -13.32 0.94 2.87
N ARG A 243 -13.76 1.64 3.93
CA ARG A 243 -12.91 2.53 4.73
C ARG A 243 -11.76 1.76 5.38
N LEU A 244 -12.06 0.65 6.05
CA LEU A 244 -11.06 -0.20 6.70
C LEU A 244 -10.09 -0.86 5.71
N ALA A 245 -10.56 -1.23 4.52
CA ALA A 245 -9.73 -1.83 3.49
C ALA A 245 -8.60 -0.90 3.01
N LYS A 246 -8.83 0.42 3.04
CA LYS A 246 -7.86 1.46 2.68
C LYS A 246 -6.79 1.71 3.75
N LEU A 247 -7.02 1.24 4.99
CA LEU A 247 -6.08 1.47 6.09
C LEU A 247 -4.94 0.44 6.09
N PRO A 248 -3.69 0.86 6.37
CA PRO A 248 -2.61 -0.04 6.71
C PRO A 248 -3.00 -1.01 7.85
N PRO A 249 -2.47 -2.25 7.86
CA PRO A 249 -2.84 -3.27 8.85
C PRO A 249 -2.83 -2.80 10.30
N VAL A 250 -1.80 -2.07 10.74
CA VAL A 250 -1.73 -1.54 12.12
C VAL A 250 -2.87 -0.58 12.46
N LEU A 251 -3.31 0.25 11.51
CA LEU A 251 -4.41 1.21 11.72
C LEU A 251 -5.78 0.53 11.62
N ARG A 252 -5.90 -0.50 10.77
CA ARG A 252 -7.07 -1.38 10.76
C ARG A 252 -7.23 -2.10 12.10
N TRP A 253 -6.12 -2.51 12.72
CA TRP A 253 -6.13 -3.07 14.08
C TRP A 253 -6.57 -2.04 15.11
N LEU A 254 -6.01 -0.83 15.08
CA LEU A 254 -6.36 0.27 15.99
C LEU A 254 -7.86 0.62 15.93
N ASP A 255 -8.45 0.60 14.75
CA ASP A 255 -9.87 0.86 14.56
C ASP A 255 -10.75 -0.29 15.09
N GLY A 256 -10.33 -1.54 14.90
CA GLY A 256 -11.06 -2.73 15.32
C GLY A 256 -10.94 -3.10 16.81
N VAL A 257 -9.88 -2.68 17.50
CA VAL A 257 -9.69 -3.02 18.91
C VAL A 257 -10.68 -2.28 19.82
N ALA A 258 -11.24 -2.98 20.82
CA ALA A 258 -12.25 -2.42 21.71
C ALA A 258 -11.67 -1.36 22.66
N ASN A 259 -10.49 -1.60 23.23
CA ASN A 259 -9.83 -0.70 24.16
C ASN A 259 -8.34 -0.49 23.79
N PRO A 260 -8.03 0.46 22.89
CA PRO A 260 -6.65 0.76 22.51
C PRO A 260 -5.85 1.53 23.57
N LYS A 261 -6.51 2.07 24.61
CA LYS A 261 -5.89 2.93 25.65
C LYS A 261 -5.31 2.10 26.78
N GLN A 262 -4.38 1.22 26.44
CA GLN A 262 -3.68 0.33 27.37
C GLN A 262 -2.17 0.57 27.29
N ALA A 263 -1.50 0.50 28.45
CA ALA A 263 -0.05 0.69 28.53
C ALA A 263 0.70 -0.35 27.71
N GLU A 264 0.23 -1.61 27.74
CA GLU A 264 0.80 -2.71 26.96
C GLU A 264 0.84 -2.42 25.45
N PHE A 265 -0.19 -1.75 24.91
CA PHE A 265 -0.19 -1.35 23.51
C PHE A 265 0.72 -0.15 23.25
N ALA A 266 0.69 0.85 24.13
CA ALA A 266 1.58 2.01 24.01
C ALA A 266 3.07 1.61 24.03
N GLU A 267 3.45 0.64 24.86
CA GLU A 267 4.82 0.12 24.94
C GLU A 267 5.31 -0.44 23.61
N LYS A 268 4.45 -1.14 22.85
CA LYS A 268 4.78 -1.68 21.52
C LYS A 268 5.08 -0.59 20.49
N PHE A 269 4.53 0.60 20.68
CA PHE A 269 4.71 1.76 19.79
C PHE A 269 5.59 2.85 20.41
N SER A 270 6.26 2.55 21.53
CA SER A 270 7.05 3.51 22.32
C SER A 270 8.23 4.14 21.57
N THR A 271 8.71 3.49 20.52
CA THR A 271 9.76 4.04 19.64
C THR A 271 9.11 4.90 18.56
N ILE A 272 9.49 6.17 18.47
CA ILE A 272 8.90 7.15 17.52
C ILE A 272 9.99 7.87 16.75
N GLN A 273 9.71 8.19 15.48
CA GLN A 273 10.65 8.92 14.62
C GLN A 273 10.48 10.43 14.84
N GLY A 274 11.46 11.04 15.50
CA GLY A 274 11.57 12.48 15.68
C GLY A 274 12.22 13.12 14.46
N VAL A 275 11.39 13.45 13.46
CA VAL A 275 11.82 14.08 12.21
C VAL A 275 12.18 15.53 12.46
N ARG A 276 13.36 15.95 12.00
CA ARG A 276 13.80 17.34 12.12
C ARG A 276 12.97 18.30 11.26
N TYR A 277 12.51 19.41 11.85
CA TYR A 277 11.56 20.33 11.22
C TYR A 277 12.09 20.97 9.94
N ASP A 278 13.36 21.38 9.91
CA ASP A 278 13.95 21.99 8.72
C ASP A 278 14.05 21.02 7.52
N CYS A 279 13.83 19.72 7.72
CA CYS A 279 13.70 18.73 6.64
C CYS A 279 12.27 18.63 6.11
N ILE A 280 11.29 19.12 6.88
CA ILE A 280 9.88 19.25 6.49
C ILE A 280 9.65 20.63 5.87
N ASN A 281 10.24 21.67 6.46
CA ASN A 281 10.20 23.04 5.97
C ASN A 281 11.62 23.61 5.80
N PRO A 282 12.19 23.56 4.58
CA PRO A 282 13.54 24.05 4.30
C PRO A 282 13.78 25.52 4.65
N GLU A 283 12.73 26.35 4.72
CA GLU A 283 12.84 27.77 5.09
C GLU A 283 13.32 27.96 6.54
N ALA A 284 13.14 26.95 7.41
CA ALA A 284 13.58 26.97 8.80
C ALA A 284 15.06 26.58 8.98
N ASN A 285 15.80 26.32 7.90
CA ASN A 285 17.21 25.92 7.94
C ASN A 285 18.06 26.90 8.77
N GLY A 286 18.90 26.37 9.66
CA GLY A 286 19.81 27.15 10.52
C GLY A 286 19.14 27.85 11.71
N THR A 287 17.82 27.81 11.82
CA THR A 287 17.08 28.39 12.95
C THR A 287 16.96 27.41 14.12
N SER A 288 16.64 27.90 15.32
CA SER A 288 16.30 27.03 16.47
C SER A 288 15.02 26.23 16.25
N GLU A 289 14.02 26.84 15.61
CA GLU A 289 12.77 26.17 15.25
C GLU A 289 13.02 25.02 14.27
N GLY A 290 13.91 25.22 13.30
CA GLY A 290 14.31 24.19 12.33
C GLY A 290 14.89 22.92 12.97
N ARG A 291 15.46 23.02 14.18
CA ARG A 291 16.00 21.90 14.96
C ARG A 291 14.95 21.14 15.77
N GLU A 292 13.72 21.65 15.85
CA GLU A 292 12.63 20.96 16.54
C GLU A 292 12.34 19.59 15.90
N GLN A 293 11.90 18.64 16.72
CA GLN A 293 11.48 17.33 16.25
C GLN A 293 9.96 17.28 16.09
N TRP A 294 9.53 16.63 15.02
CA TRP A 294 8.14 16.47 14.63
C TRP A 294 7.84 14.99 14.44
N LEU A 295 6.60 14.60 14.74
CA LEU A 295 6.13 13.23 14.79
C LEU A 295 5.03 13.01 13.76
N LEU A 296 4.96 11.81 13.21
CA LEU A 296 3.89 11.44 12.29
C LEU A 296 2.57 11.26 13.06
N ASN A 297 1.47 11.83 12.56
CA ASN A 297 0.16 11.77 13.21
C ASN A 297 -0.31 10.34 13.53
N THR A 298 -0.01 9.38 12.64
CA THR A 298 -0.36 7.96 12.84
C THR A 298 0.39 7.33 14.01
N GLN A 299 1.66 7.70 14.26
CA GLN A 299 2.41 7.23 15.43
C GLN A 299 1.83 7.81 16.73
N VAL A 300 1.45 9.09 16.68
CA VAL A 300 0.83 9.76 17.82
C VAL A 300 -0.54 9.17 18.14
N ALA A 301 -1.36 8.88 17.13
CA ALA A 301 -2.66 8.21 17.29
C ALA A 301 -2.50 6.81 17.92
N LEU A 302 -1.52 6.03 17.48
CA LEU A 302 -1.20 4.71 18.05
C LEU A 302 -0.82 4.79 19.53
N LEU A 303 0.00 5.78 19.92
CA LEU A 303 0.37 5.99 21.32
C LEU A 303 -0.80 6.49 22.17
N LEU A 304 -1.58 7.43 21.67
CA LEU A 304 -2.74 7.96 22.38
C LEU A 304 -3.91 6.96 22.45
N GLY A 305 -3.86 5.88 21.67
CA GLY A 305 -4.97 4.95 21.51
C GLY A 305 -6.21 5.65 20.93
N GLU A 306 -6.01 6.59 20.02
CA GLU A 306 -7.08 7.33 19.37
C GLU A 306 -7.37 6.72 18.00
N LYS A 307 -8.64 6.35 17.77
CA LYS A 307 -9.08 5.82 16.46
C LYS A 307 -9.16 6.91 15.39
N ASP A 308 -9.31 8.15 15.83
CA ASP A 308 -9.24 9.33 14.98
C ASP A 308 -7.78 9.67 14.66
N VAL A 309 -7.33 9.18 13.51
CA VAL A 309 -5.96 9.41 13.00
C VAL A 309 -5.73 10.86 12.58
N ASP A 310 -6.81 11.62 12.34
CA ASP A 310 -6.73 13.05 12.05
C ASP A 310 -6.55 13.91 13.30
N LEU A 311 -6.53 13.27 14.48
CA LEU A 311 -6.27 13.90 15.76
C LEU A 311 -7.15 15.14 15.96
N SER A 312 -8.43 15.06 15.56
CA SER A 312 -9.37 16.19 15.47
C SER A 312 -9.63 16.85 16.82
N ARG A 313 -9.46 16.10 17.92
CA ARG A 313 -9.51 16.63 19.29
C ARG A 313 -8.41 17.67 19.59
N TYR A 314 -7.28 17.59 18.88
CA TYR A 314 -6.11 18.45 19.09
C TYR A 314 -6.05 19.53 18.01
N THR A 315 -7.06 20.40 17.98
CA THR A 315 -7.19 21.46 16.97
C THR A 315 -6.11 22.54 17.07
N GLY A 316 -5.53 22.73 18.27
CA GLY A 316 -4.47 23.71 18.51
C GLY A 316 -3.07 23.27 18.06
N TRP A 317 -2.90 22.03 17.60
CA TRP A 317 -1.60 21.52 17.17
C TRP A 317 -1.27 21.95 15.74
N ALA A 318 -0.04 22.40 15.52
CA ALA A 318 0.44 22.71 14.18
C ALA A 318 0.52 21.43 13.34
N ARG A 319 0.03 21.51 12.09
CA ARG A 319 -0.01 20.39 11.14
C ARG A 319 0.79 20.72 9.89
N LYS A 320 1.65 19.80 9.47
CA LYS A 320 2.39 19.91 8.20
C LYS A 320 2.20 18.64 7.36
N PRO A 321 1.70 18.73 6.11
CA PRO A 321 1.43 17.54 5.31
C PRO A 321 2.71 16.75 5.02
N VAL A 322 2.60 15.42 4.99
CA VAL A 322 3.73 14.53 4.70
C VAL A 322 3.90 14.42 3.18
N SER A 323 5.05 14.83 2.66
CA SER A 323 5.36 14.71 1.23
C SER A 323 5.50 13.24 0.79
N PRO A 324 5.26 12.91 -0.50
CA PRO A 324 5.46 11.55 -1.00
C PRO A 324 6.88 11.01 -0.75
N LEU A 325 7.89 11.87 -0.85
CA LEU A 325 9.29 11.54 -0.57
C LEU A 325 9.52 11.19 0.90
N ALA A 326 8.90 11.96 1.80
CA ALA A 326 8.92 11.66 3.24
C ALA A 326 8.24 10.32 3.54
N LYS A 327 7.10 10.02 2.91
CA LYS A 327 6.43 8.72 3.06
C LYS A 327 7.34 7.55 2.66
N ARG A 328 8.03 7.63 1.52
CA ARG A 328 8.99 6.58 1.09
C ARG A 328 10.09 6.36 2.14
N THR A 329 10.63 7.44 2.69
CA THR A 329 11.70 7.39 3.69
C THR A 329 11.20 6.78 5.01
N LEU A 330 10.07 7.26 5.51
CA LEU A 330 9.45 6.74 6.74
C LEU A 330 9.05 5.27 6.58
N TRP A 331 8.52 4.88 5.42
CA TRP A 331 8.19 3.48 5.14
C TRP A 331 9.41 2.57 5.24
N ARG A 332 10.57 3.00 4.76
CA ARG A 332 11.80 2.20 4.90
C ARG A 332 12.19 1.99 6.36
N LEU A 333 11.90 2.95 7.24
CA LEU A 333 12.19 2.87 8.67
C LEU A 333 11.11 2.11 9.46
N GLU A 334 9.86 2.14 9.00
CA GLU A 334 8.70 1.71 9.78
C GLU A 334 7.80 0.69 9.09
N SER A 335 8.19 0.18 7.92
CA SER A 335 7.41 -0.80 7.16
C SER A 335 6.92 -1.96 8.03
N ASP A 336 7.79 -2.48 8.89
CA ASP A 336 7.44 -3.59 9.78
C ASP A 336 6.37 -3.26 10.81
N ARG A 337 6.30 -2.00 11.25
CA ARG A 337 5.25 -1.53 12.16
C ARG A 337 3.91 -1.51 11.45
N TYR A 338 3.86 -0.86 10.28
CA TYR A 338 2.60 -0.71 9.53
C TYR A 338 2.10 -2.01 8.93
N ALA A 339 3.01 -2.92 8.59
CA ALA A 339 2.73 -4.27 8.11
C ALA A 339 2.63 -5.32 9.22
N LEU A 340 2.75 -4.96 10.50
CA LEU A 340 2.69 -5.92 11.63
C LEU A 340 3.62 -7.13 11.42
N THR A 341 4.81 -6.93 10.86
CA THR A 341 5.80 -7.98 10.57
C THR A 341 6.94 -8.04 11.59
N THR A 342 6.93 -7.17 12.61
CA THR A 342 7.84 -7.29 13.77
C THR A 342 7.32 -8.31 14.78
N PRO A 343 8.19 -9.15 15.40
CA PRO A 343 7.77 -10.13 16.41
C PRO A 343 6.93 -9.58 17.57
N VAL A 344 7.21 -8.34 18.00
CA VAL A 344 6.49 -7.65 19.09
C VAL A 344 5.04 -7.27 18.71
N LEU A 345 4.72 -7.26 17.41
CA LEU A 345 3.43 -6.85 16.86
C LEU A 345 2.61 -8.01 16.27
N PHE A 346 3.15 -9.23 16.27
CA PHE A 346 2.49 -10.41 15.70
C PHE A 346 1.15 -10.73 16.36
N ASP A 347 1.02 -10.49 17.66
CA ASP A 347 -0.24 -10.71 18.35
C ASP A 347 -1.33 -9.73 17.92
N LEU A 348 -0.96 -8.50 17.54
CA LEU A 348 -1.89 -7.52 16.95
C LEU A 348 -2.37 -7.99 15.57
N GLY A 349 -1.45 -8.54 14.76
CA GLY A 349 -1.80 -9.10 13.45
C GLY A 349 -2.71 -10.33 13.55
N LYS A 350 -2.56 -11.16 14.60
CA LYS A 350 -3.44 -12.32 14.85
C LYS A 350 -4.89 -11.90 15.16
N GLN A 351 -5.10 -10.69 15.68
CA GLN A 351 -6.44 -10.15 15.93
C GLN A 351 -7.16 -9.71 14.64
N LEU A 352 -6.43 -9.58 13.52
CA LEU A 352 -7.01 -9.23 12.23
C LEU A 352 -7.50 -10.49 11.48
N PRO A 353 -8.78 -10.56 11.08
CA PRO A 353 -9.33 -11.73 10.40
C PRO A 353 -8.53 -12.11 9.15
N GLY A 354 -8.06 -13.37 9.11
CA GLY A 354 -7.35 -13.95 7.96
C GLY A 354 -5.98 -13.33 7.64
N TYR A 355 -5.44 -12.43 8.48
CA TYR A 355 -4.29 -11.62 8.10
C TYR A 355 -3.01 -12.43 7.81
N TYR A 356 -2.71 -13.42 8.66
CA TYR A 356 -1.59 -14.34 8.43
C TYR A 356 -1.99 -15.65 7.74
N GLN A 357 -3.20 -15.74 7.16
CA GLN A 357 -3.68 -16.93 6.46
C GLN A 357 -3.53 -18.23 7.29
N GLU A 358 -3.88 -18.16 8.58
CA GLU A 358 -3.76 -19.27 9.54
C GLU A 358 -2.33 -19.79 9.80
N LYS A 359 -1.30 -19.10 9.29
CA LYS A 359 0.11 -19.43 9.55
C LYS A 359 0.60 -18.73 10.80
N ASP A 360 1.55 -19.37 11.51
CA ASP A 360 2.21 -18.74 12.64
C ASP A 360 3.23 -17.69 12.14
N PRO A 361 3.09 -16.40 12.49
CA PRO A 361 3.96 -15.33 12.00
C PRO A 361 5.44 -15.50 12.34
N ARG A 362 5.78 -16.24 13.41
CA ARG A 362 7.17 -16.52 13.79
C ARG A 362 7.91 -17.44 12.82
N HIS A 363 7.17 -18.21 12.03
CA HIS A 363 7.70 -19.21 11.11
C HIS A 363 7.37 -18.88 9.64
N MET A 364 6.83 -17.69 9.36
CA MET A 364 6.52 -17.28 8.00
C MET A 364 7.79 -17.09 7.18
N ALA A 365 7.76 -17.58 5.94
CA ALA A 365 8.84 -17.36 4.99
C ALA A 365 8.99 -15.87 4.66
N TYR A 366 10.22 -15.44 4.40
CA TYR A 366 10.55 -14.06 4.03
C TYR A 366 9.66 -13.49 2.91
N ARG A 367 9.37 -14.29 1.88
CA ARG A 367 8.50 -13.87 0.76
C ARG A 367 7.10 -13.47 1.21
N MET A 368 6.53 -14.16 2.20
CA MET A 368 5.21 -13.81 2.73
C MET A 368 5.25 -12.47 3.47
N LEU A 369 6.30 -12.24 4.26
CA LEU A 369 6.50 -10.95 4.95
C LEU A 369 6.65 -9.81 3.95
N GLU A 370 7.36 -10.02 2.84
CA GLU A 370 7.47 -9.05 1.75
C GLU A 370 6.12 -8.76 1.08
N THR A 371 5.27 -9.78 0.87
CA THR A 371 3.91 -9.58 0.36
C THR A 371 3.08 -8.72 1.32
N LEU A 372 3.11 -9.02 2.62
CA LEU A 372 2.40 -8.23 3.63
C LEU A 372 2.90 -6.78 3.68
N ARG A 373 4.21 -6.56 3.54
CA ARG A 373 4.80 -5.22 3.43
C ARG A 373 4.35 -4.51 2.15
N ALA A 374 4.35 -5.18 1.00
CA ALA A 374 3.92 -4.58 -0.26
C ALA A 374 2.44 -4.14 -0.21
N GLU A 375 1.55 -4.99 0.29
CA GLU A 375 0.13 -4.65 0.45
C GLU A 375 -0.08 -3.49 1.44
N ALA A 376 0.69 -3.46 2.53
CA ALA A 376 0.64 -2.39 3.51
C ALA A 376 1.22 -1.07 2.96
N TRP A 377 2.23 -1.13 2.09
CA TRP A 377 2.81 0.03 1.42
C TRP A 377 1.79 0.76 0.56
N GLU A 378 1.00 0.06 -0.25
CA GLU A 378 -0.01 0.68 -1.12
C GLU A 378 -0.99 1.54 -0.32
N LYS A 379 -1.40 1.03 0.84
CA LYS A 379 -2.32 1.71 1.77
C LYS A 379 -1.62 2.87 2.48
N PHE A 380 -0.39 2.68 2.93
CA PHE A 380 0.40 3.70 3.61
C PHE A 380 0.73 4.88 2.68
N ALA A 381 1.10 4.60 1.43
CA ALA A 381 1.48 5.62 0.45
C ALA A 381 0.30 6.53 0.08
N THR A 382 -0.89 5.94 -0.06
CA THR A 382 -2.13 6.65 -0.45
C THR A 382 -2.79 7.39 0.72
N MET A 383 -2.54 6.98 1.96
CA MET A 383 -3.10 7.61 3.15
C MET A 383 -2.65 9.06 3.33
N GLU A 384 -3.58 9.95 3.65
CA GLU A 384 -3.26 11.33 4.04
C GLU A 384 -2.66 11.35 5.45
N MET A 385 -1.49 12.00 5.57
CA MET A 385 -0.74 12.04 6.82
C MET A 385 -0.13 13.43 7.00
N PHE A 386 0.08 13.80 8.25
CA PHE A 386 0.70 15.07 8.62
C PHE A 386 1.63 14.89 9.82
N PHE A 387 2.60 15.79 9.94
CA PHE A 387 3.46 15.92 11.08
C PHE A 387 2.85 16.86 12.12
N VAL A 388 3.13 16.58 13.40
CA VAL A 388 2.82 17.43 14.55
C VAL A 388 4.08 17.67 15.37
N LYS A 389 4.16 18.80 16.10
CA LYS A 389 5.31 19.10 16.95
C LYS A 389 5.45 18.05 18.06
N ALA A 390 6.65 17.53 18.27
CA ALA A 390 6.90 16.58 19.36
C ALA A 390 6.66 17.23 20.73
N ALA A 391 6.97 18.52 20.89
CA ALA A 391 6.75 19.25 22.14
C ALA A 391 5.28 19.28 22.56
N ASP A 392 4.36 19.51 21.62
CA ASP A 392 2.91 19.55 21.87
C ASP A 392 2.39 18.17 22.33
N PHE A 393 2.85 17.11 21.68
CA PHE A 393 2.54 15.73 22.07
C PHE A 393 3.10 15.41 23.46
N LEU A 394 4.39 15.68 23.70
CA LEU A 394 5.04 15.40 24.99
C LEU A 394 4.39 16.17 26.14
N TYR A 395 3.91 17.39 25.90
CA TYR A 395 3.22 18.22 26.88
C TYR A 395 1.94 17.59 27.43
N ILE A 396 1.17 16.87 26.59
CA ILE A 396 -0.09 16.25 27.03
C ILE A 396 0.09 14.90 27.72
N ILE A 397 1.21 14.20 27.49
CA ILE A 397 1.45 12.85 28.01
C ILE A 397 1.16 12.70 29.51
N PRO A 398 1.57 13.62 30.41
CA PRO A 398 1.28 13.52 31.84
C PRO A 398 -0.20 13.35 32.18
N THR A 399 -1.10 13.82 31.30
CA THR A 399 -2.56 13.76 31.49
C THR A 399 -3.19 12.48 30.95
N ILE A 400 -2.44 11.69 30.17
CA ILE A 400 -2.92 10.47 29.51
C ILE A 400 -2.57 9.25 30.38
N GLN A 401 -3.60 8.63 30.96
CA GLN A 401 -3.42 7.60 31.99
C GLN A 401 -2.60 6.40 31.52
N HIS A 402 -2.86 5.86 30.34
CA HIS A 402 -2.18 4.65 29.84
C HIS A 402 -0.77 4.91 29.31
N LEU A 403 -0.37 6.18 29.12
CA LEU A 403 1.00 6.58 28.79
C LEU A 403 1.85 6.89 30.01
N ARG A 404 1.27 6.83 31.21
CA ARG A 404 1.97 7.10 32.45
C ARG A 404 3.06 6.05 32.68
N ASN A 405 4.27 6.51 32.95
CA ASN A 405 5.47 5.70 33.17
C ASN A 405 5.94 4.86 31.97
N VAL A 406 5.31 5.00 30.81
CA VAL A 406 5.80 4.39 29.56
C VAL A 406 7.05 5.16 29.11
N LYS A 407 8.15 4.43 28.88
CA LYS A 407 9.39 5.00 28.35
C LYS A 407 9.27 5.16 26.84
N LEU A 408 9.07 6.39 26.38
CA LEU A 408 9.09 6.72 24.95
C LEU A 408 10.52 6.96 24.48
N THR A 409 10.87 6.38 23.34
CA THR A 409 12.19 6.55 22.71
C THR A 409 12.01 7.30 21.40
N MET A 410 12.49 8.53 21.35
CA MET A 410 12.47 9.34 20.15
C MET A 410 13.79 9.19 19.39
N THR A 411 13.73 8.57 18.22
CA THR A 411 14.86 8.35 17.32
C THR A 411 15.01 9.54 16.39
N TYR A 412 16.23 10.03 16.22
CA TYR A 412 16.50 11.17 15.36
C TYR A 412 16.40 10.79 13.86
N CYS A 413 15.71 11.60 13.06
CA CYS A 413 15.54 11.37 11.62
C CYS A 413 15.67 12.67 10.82
N GLU A 414 16.46 12.65 9.74
CA GLU A 414 16.49 13.70 8.70
C GLU A 414 15.88 13.15 7.41
N LEU A 415 14.99 13.93 6.77
CA LEU A 415 14.38 13.55 5.50
C LEU A 415 15.21 14.06 4.30
N PRO A 416 15.22 13.32 3.17
CA PRO A 416 15.87 13.77 1.94
C PRO A 416 15.10 14.94 1.31
N GLU A 417 15.81 15.82 0.60
CA GLU A 417 15.22 16.99 -0.06
C GLU A 417 14.70 16.69 -1.46
N ASN A 418 15.32 15.73 -2.14
CA ASN A 418 15.03 15.40 -3.52
C ASN A 418 15.09 13.89 -3.76
N GLU A 419 14.55 13.46 -4.90
CA GLU A 419 14.44 12.04 -5.21
C GLU A 419 15.80 11.35 -5.38
N GLN A 420 16.79 12.06 -5.94
CA GLN A 420 18.14 11.53 -6.10
C GLN A 420 18.76 11.15 -4.76
N GLN A 421 18.65 11.99 -3.73
CA GLN A 421 19.12 11.66 -2.38
C GLN A 421 18.41 10.44 -1.79
N SER A 422 17.10 10.30 -2.05
CA SER A 422 16.34 9.12 -1.60
C SER A 422 16.76 7.83 -2.32
N ILE A 423 17.22 7.93 -3.57
CA ILE A 423 17.74 6.80 -4.34
C ILE A 423 19.16 6.45 -3.91
N SER A 424 20.04 7.45 -3.77
CA SER A 424 21.45 7.27 -3.42
C SER A 424 21.69 6.94 -1.96
N TRP A 425 20.67 7.14 -1.10
CA TRP A 425 20.76 6.95 0.34
C TRP A 425 21.86 7.76 1.01
N THR A 426 22.25 8.87 0.41
CA THR A 426 23.28 9.73 0.99
C THR A 426 22.74 10.29 2.31
N PRO A 427 23.33 9.95 3.47
CA PRO A 427 22.81 10.41 4.75
C PRO A 427 22.88 11.92 4.80
N ARG A 428 21.76 12.54 5.15
CA ARG A 428 21.78 13.95 5.44
C ARG A 428 22.39 14.17 6.83
N GLN A 429 23.20 15.20 6.93
CA GLN A 429 23.99 15.50 8.13
C GLN A 429 23.81 16.98 8.50
N LYS A 430 22.58 17.50 8.42
CA LYS A 430 22.30 18.90 8.82
C LYS A 430 22.69 19.13 10.26
N TRP A 431 22.53 18.12 11.11
CA TRP A 431 22.99 18.14 12.49
C TRP A 431 24.47 18.51 12.64
N LYS A 432 25.33 18.28 11.64
CA LYS A 432 26.76 18.69 11.71
C LYS A 432 26.95 20.21 11.68
N HIS A 433 25.96 20.95 11.19
CA HIS A 433 25.97 22.40 11.15
C HIS A 433 25.29 23.03 12.37
N ASP A 434 24.83 22.21 13.33
CA ASP A 434 24.21 22.73 14.54
C ASP A 434 25.26 23.32 15.49
N PRO A 435 24.90 24.34 16.29
CA PRO A 435 25.80 24.92 17.28
C PRO A 435 26.34 23.91 18.29
N ASP A 436 25.57 22.87 18.61
CA ASP A 436 25.88 21.81 19.57
C ASP A 436 26.47 20.54 18.92
N ALA A 437 26.71 20.55 17.61
CA ALA A 437 27.24 19.39 16.86
C ALA A 437 28.56 18.85 17.45
N ASN A 438 29.41 19.75 17.97
CA ASN A 438 30.68 19.40 18.60
C ASN A 438 30.50 18.48 19.83
N GLY A 439 29.39 18.63 20.55
CA GLY A 439 29.05 17.80 21.70
C GLY A 439 28.77 16.33 21.36
N LEU A 440 28.45 16.04 20.10
CA LEU A 440 28.08 14.71 19.62
C LEU A 440 29.28 13.86 19.19
N ARG A 441 30.52 14.40 19.27
CA ARG A 441 31.77 13.68 18.92
C ARG A 441 31.75 13.06 17.51
N GLY A 442 31.10 13.72 16.56
CA GLY A 442 30.98 13.24 15.18
C GLY A 442 29.92 12.17 14.95
N PHE A 443 29.11 11.83 15.96
CA PHE A 443 27.92 10.98 15.82
C PHE A 443 26.67 11.83 15.57
N ALA A 444 25.69 11.25 14.88
CA ALA A 444 24.38 11.89 14.74
C ALA A 444 23.68 12.02 16.11
N PRO A 445 22.73 12.97 16.28
CA PRO A 445 21.94 13.07 17.49
C PRO A 445 21.37 11.71 17.89
N SER A 446 21.55 11.38 19.16
CA SER A 446 21.22 10.07 19.68
C SER A 446 19.74 9.95 20.07
N ASN A 447 19.31 8.75 20.48
CA ASN A 447 17.94 8.57 20.92
C ASN A 447 17.69 9.31 22.24
N LYS A 448 16.57 10.00 22.29
CA LYS A 448 16.10 10.69 23.49
C LYS A 448 15.00 9.88 24.16
N HIS A 449 15.08 9.69 25.46
CA HIS A 449 14.14 8.90 26.22
C HIS A 449 13.30 9.77 27.14
N TYR A 450 11.98 9.65 27.01
CA TYR A 450 11.01 10.43 27.74
C TYR A 450 10.15 9.52 28.62
N VAL A 451 9.84 9.99 29.83
CA VAL A 451 8.87 9.36 30.72
C VAL A 451 7.95 10.44 31.24
N ASN A 452 6.63 10.23 31.14
CA ASN A 452 5.62 11.24 31.49
C ASN A 452 5.88 12.59 30.79
N GLY A 453 6.25 12.57 29.50
CA GLY A 453 6.54 13.78 28.71
C GLY A 453 7.85 14.49 29.03
N LYS A 454 8.60 14.05 30.05
CA LYS A 454 9.87 14.67 30.48
C LYS A 454 11.05 13.87 29.95
N LEU A 455 12.08 14.57 29.46
CA LEU A 455 13.34 13.94 29.06
C LEU A 455 14.04 13.37 30.29
N VAL A 456 14.31 12.06 30.29
CA VAL A 456 14.97 11.35 31.40
C VAL A 456 16.41 10.99 31.04
N SER A 457 16.66 10.57 29.82
CA SER A 457 18.00 10.21 29.36
C SER A 457 18.16 10.37 27.86
N GLU A 458 19.42 10.38 27.42
CA GLU A 458 19.81 10.43 26.02
C GLU A 458 20.98 9.46 25.80
N ASP A 459 20.96 8.72 24.69
CA ASP A 459 21.96 7.69 24.33
C ASP A 459 23.32 8.32 23.97
N LYS A 460 24.11 8.71 24.97
CA LYS A 460 25.42 9.32 24.69
C LYS A 460 26.40 8.29 24.11
N PRO A 461 27.15 8.63 23.03
CA PRO A 461 28.27 7.81 22.59
C PRO A 461 29.26 7.67 23.74
N SER A 462 29.42 6.46 24.27
CA SER A 462 30.44 6.17 25.27
C SER A 462 31.71 5.76 24.54
N LEU A 463 32.80 6.51 24.76
CA LEU A 463 34.13 6.04 24.43
C LEU A 463 34.43 4.89 25.39
N ARG A 464 34.19 3.66 24.97
CA ARG A 464 34.72 2.51 25.71
C ARG A 464 36.23 2.55 25.57
N GLU A 465 36.95 2.55 26.69
CA GLU A 465 38.38 2.30 26.68
C GLU A 465 38.62 1.01 25.89
N ALA A 466 39.44 1.09 24.86
CA ALA A 466 39.89 -0.10 24.17
C ALA A 466 40.54 -0.98 25.25
N SER A 467 39.99 -2.19 25.43
CA SER A 467 40.53 -3.16 26.38
C SER A 467 42.03 -3.28 26.17
N THR A 468 42.81 -2.89 27.17
CA THR A 468 44.29 -2.98 27.15
C THR A 468 44.75 -4.44 27.14
N SER A 469 43.90 -5.36 27.60
CA SER A 469 44.08 -6.78 27.37
C SER A 469 43.52 -7.17 26.00
N PRO A 470 44.27 -7.93 25.18
CA PRO A 470 43.68 -8.57 24.00
C PRO A 470 42.45 -9.37 24.46
N PHE A 471 41.38 -9.37 23.66
CA PHE A 471 40.21 -10.21 23.93
C PHE A 471 40.68 -11.63 24.27
N PRO A 472 40.17 -12.25 25.35
CA PRO A 472 40.56 -13.61 25.70
C PRO A 472 40.39 -14.48 24.46
N ARG A 473 41.52 -14.91 23.88
CA ARG A 473 41.48 -15.86 22.77
C ARG A 473 41.02 -17.17 23.38
N GLN A 474 39.72 -17.39 23.44
CA GLN A 474 39.17 -18.72 23.66
C GLN A 474 39.53 -19.53 22.41
N ARG A 475 40.77 -20.04 22.38
CA ARG A 475 41.22 -20.95 21.34
C ARG A 475 40.41 -22.23 21.55
N LEU A 476 39.29 -22.32 20.86
CA LEU A 476 38.56 -23.57 20.77
C LEU A 476 39.51 -24.61 20.16
N PRO A 477 39.63 -25.82 20.73
CA PRO A 477 40.50 -26.84 20.19
C PRO A 477 40.17 -27.08 18.71
N ARG A 478 41.16 -27.01 17.84
CA ARG A 478 40.98 -27.23 16.39
C ARG A 478 41.74 -28.43 15.92
N ARG A 479 41.24 -29.11 14.90
CA ARG A 479 42.00 -30.09 14.12
C ARG A 479 42.15 -29.52 12.71
N GLY A 480 43.26 -28.83 12.46
CA GLY A 480 43.45 -28.05 11.23
C GLY A 480 42.44 -26.88 11.14
N PRO A 481 41.74 -26.68 10.01
CA PRO A 481 40.78 -25.58 9.86
C PRO A 481 39.43 -25.82 10.56
N VAL A 482 39.18 -27.01 11.11
CA VAL A 482 37.90 -27.40 11.70
C VAL A 482 37.97 -27.34 13.22
N THR A 483 36.98 -26.70 13.85
CA THR A 483 36.81 -26.67 15.31
C THR A 483 36.36 -28.05 15.81
N ALA A 484 37.06 -28.62 16.79
CA ALA A 484 36.66 -29.87 17.42
C ALA A 484 35.45 -29.61 18.32
N ALA A 485 34.44 -30.47 18.21
CA ALA A 485 33.27 -30.42 19.08
C ALA A 485 33.62 -30.88 20.51
N PRO A 486 32.97 -30.37 21.56
CA PRO A 486 33.20 -30.82 22.95
C PRO A 486 33.00 -32.33 23.17
N GLU A 487 32.24 -32.98 22.30
CA GLU A 487 31.93 -34.42 22.33
C GLU A 487 32.99 -35.28 21.65
N ASP A 488 33.98 -34.68 20.97
CA ASP A 488 35.06 -35.40 20.32
C ASP A 488 36.01 -36.01 21.39
N PRO A 489 36.31 -37.32 21.37
CA PRO A 489 37.26 -37.93 22.29
C PRO A 489 38.68 -37.32 22.22
N ALA A 490 39.02 -36.63 21.12
CA ALA A 490 40.26 -35.86 20.99
C ALA A 490 40.18 -34.45 21.61
N TYR A 491 38.99 -33.93 21.94
CA TYR A 491 38.78 -32.58 22.48
C TYR A 491 39.59 -32.31 23.75
N ALA A 492 39.76 -33.30 24.62
CA ALA A 492 40.55 -33.18 25.84
C ALA A 492 42.08 -33.25 25.61
N ARG A 493 42.52 -33.76 24.46
CA ARG A 493 43.94 -33.93 24.11
C ARG A 493 44.48 -32.78 23.25
N LEU A 494 43.64 -32.25 22.36
CA LEU A 494 43.97 -31.16 21.45
C LEU A 494 44.50 -29.87 22.14
N PRO A 495 43.94 -29.38 23.26
CA PRO A 495 44.50 -28.23 23.97
C PRO A 495 45.92 -28.50 24.46
N LYS A 496 46.18 -29.69 25.03
CA LYS A 496 47.50 -30.05 25.58
C LYS A 496 48.55 -30.23 24.49
N GLU A 497 48.15 -30.79 23.35
CA GLU A 497 49.02 -31.02 22.20
C GLU A 497 49.33 -29.73 21.43
N GLN A 498 48.38 -28.78 21.38
CA GLN A 498 48.59 -27.44 20.81
C GLN A 498 49.39 -26.51 21.72
N GLN A 499 49.34 -26.73 23.04
CA GLN A 499 50.01 -25.91 24.03
C GLN A 499 51.45 -26.40 24.33
N GLY A 500 51.75 -27.67 24.04
CA GLY A 500 53.10 -28.24 24.13
C GLY A 500 54.08 -27.79 23.03
N HIS A 501 53.65 -26.95 22.09
CA HIS A 501 54.50 -26.43 21.02
C HIS A 501 54.92 -24.96 21.17
N ASP A 502 54.46 -24.28 22.23
CA ASP A 502 54.70 -22.84 22.49
C ASP A 502 55.57 -22.55 23.73
N ASP A 503 56.22 -23.56 24.34
CA ASP A 503 57.07 -23.37 25.55
C ASP A 503 58.57 -23.15 25.23
N SER A 504 58.87 -22.68 24.02
CA SER A 504 60.22 -22.23 23.64
C SER A 504 60.16 -21.04 22.68
N MET A 505 59.53 -19.96 23.13
CA MET A 505 59.89 -18.61 22.68
C MET A 505 60.36 -17.86 23.93
N VAL A 506 61.66 -18.06 24.20
CA VAL A 506 62.51 -17.18 25.01
C VAL A 506 62.22 -15.74 24.63
N ASP A 507 62.22 -14.85 25.63
CA ASP A 507 62.23 -13.40 25.50
C ASP A 507 63.08 -12.91 24.32
N ALA A 508 62.44 -12.79 23.16
CA ALA A 508 62.92 -11.97 22.07
C ALA A 508 62.18 -10.65 22.21
N GLU A 509 62.92 -9.62 22.60
CA GLU A 509 62.50 -8.23 22.56
C GLU A 509 61.62 -8.02 21.33
N SER A 510 60.36 -7.67 21.57
CA SER A 510 59.45 -7.30 20.50
C SER A 510 60.08 -6.14 19.73
N PRO A 511 60.35 -6.23 18.42
CA PRO A 511 60.69 -5.05 17.67
C PRO A 511 59.44 -4.18 17.69
N VAL A 512 59.56 -3.00 18.30
CA VAL A 512 58.56 -1.93 18.24
C VAL A 512 58.37 -1.59 16.77
N LEU A 513 57.34 -2.16 16.14
CA LEU A 513 56.91 -1.79 14.80
C LEU A 513 55.73 -0.82 14.92
N PRO A 514 55.82 0.38 14.31
CA PRO A 514 54.73 1.33 14.31
C PRO A 514 53.67 0.91 13.29
N ASN A 515 52.41 0.93 13.75
CA ASN A 515 51.17 0.91 12.97
C ASN A 515 50.91 -0.32 12.07
N GLY A 516 50.00 -1.17 12.56
CA GLY A 516 49.37 -2.23 11.79
C GLY A 516 48.52 -1.69 10.63
N VAL A 517 48.93 -2.00 9.41
CA VAL A 517 48.05 -2.07 8.24
C VAL A 517 48.18 -3.49 7.73
N HIS A 518 47.14 -4.30 7.95
CA HIS A 518 47.10 -5.68 7.47
C HIS A 518 46.91 -5.68 5.94
N THR A 519 47.84 -6.24 5.19
CA THR A 519 47.58 -6.80 3.85
C THR A 519 47.62 -8.33 3.96
N SER A 520 46.52 -8.96 3.51
CA SER A 520 46.40 -10.41 3.40
C SER A 520 47.28 -10.96 2.25
N PRO A 521 47.62 -12.26 2.26
CA PRO A 521 48.82 -12.79 1.63
C PRO A 521 48.60 -13.19 0.17
N THR A 522 49.57 -12.88 -0.70
CA THR A 522 49.72 -13.49 -2.03
C THR A 522 50.95 -14.40 -2.03
N GLY A 523 50.79 -15.57 -2.64
CA GLY A 523 51.66 -16.75 -2.51
C GLY A 523 53.12 -16.59 -2.93
N ALA A 524 53.91 -17.52 -2.40
CA ALA A 524 55.34 -17.66 -2.57
C ALA A 524 55.78 -17.92 -4.02
N SER A 525 56.90 -17.32 -4.43
CA SER A 525 57.93 -18.07 -5.17
C SER A 525 59.30 -17.38 -5.09
N SER A 526 60.28 -18.25 -4.96
CA SER A 526 61.73 -18.22 -4.71
C SER A 526 62.68 -17.22 -5.41
N HIS A 527 63.81 -17.02 -4.71
CA HIS A 527 65.20 -16.80 -5.13
C HIS A 527 65.88 -15.42 -4.93
N ALA A 528 66.53 -15.31 -3.76
CA ALA A 528 67.92 -14.88 -3.44
C ALA A 528 68.63 -13.69 -4.14
N ALA A 529 69.08 -12.76 -3.25
CA ALA A 529 70.34 -11.97 -3.20
C ALA A 529 70.61 -10.93 -4.31
N VAL A 530 71.05 -9.66 -4.07
CA VAL A 530 72.21 -9.17 -3.31
C VAL A 530 72.09 -7.64 -2.99
N ALA A 531 72.43 -7.27 -1.75
CA ALA A 531 73.07 -6.08 -1.16
C ALA A 531 73.03 -4.62 -1.74
N ARG A 532 72.70 -3.67 -0.82
CA ARG A 532 73.36 -2.36 -0.45
C ARG A 532 73.34 -1.20 -1.48
N VAL A 533 73.22 0.12 -1.17
CA VAL A 533 73.47 0.97 0.03
C VAL A 533 72.96 2.43 -0.20
N ASN A 534 72.57 3.14 0.89
CA ASN A 534 72.44 4.62 1.17
C ASN A 534 71.67 5.58 0.23
N GLY A 535 70.88 6.60 0.64
CA GLY A 535 70.55 7.22 1.93
C GLY A 535 69.68 8.50 1.76
N VAL A 536 69.34 9.16 2.88
CA VAL A 536 68.86 10.56 3.08
C VAL A 536 67.32 10.88 2.99
N ARG A 537 66.82 11.52 4.08
CA ARG A 537 65.47 12.09 4.42
C ARG A 537 65.18 13.43 3.71
N PRO A 538 63.98 14.09 3.85
CA PRO A 538 62.60 13.65 4.15
C PRO A 538 61.53 14.23 3.16
N PRO A 539 60.24 13.84 3.24
CA PRO A 539 59.19 14.36 2.35
C PRO A 539 58.26 15.40 2.98
N ALA A 540 57.73 16.29 2.13
CA ALA A 540 56.58 17.14 2.38
C ALA A 540 55.31 16.54 1.74
N LEU A 541 54.23 16.49 2.52
CA LEU A 541 52.80 16.61 2.22
C LEU A 541 52.16 15.93 0.97
N VAL A 542 50.88 15.56 1.19
CA VAL A 542 49.76 15.44 0.23
C VAL A 542 49.24 14.00 -0.02
N THR A 543 48.20 13.69 0.75
CA THR A 543 46.87 13.19 0.33
C THR A 543 46.71 11.79 -0.28
N THR A 544 45.96 11.01 0.49
CA THR A 544 45.25 9.74 0.26
C THR A 544 44.37 9.66 -0.99
N ILE A 545 44.41 8.54 -1.74
CA ILE A 545 43.24 7.85 -2.34
C ILE A 545 43.55 6.33 -2.45
N ALA A 546 42.72 5.51 -1.80
CA ALA A 546 42.58 4.06 -1.97
C ALA A 546 41.74 3.77 -3.24
N THR A 547 41.79 2.66 -3.99
CA THR A 547 41.52 1.26 -3.65
C THR A 547 41.74 0.39 -4.90
N ASN A 548 42.13 -0.87 -4.71
CA ASN A 548 42.15 -2.00 -5.67
C ASN A 548 40.79 -2.19 -6.38
N GLY A 549 40.60 -2.83 -7.53
CA GLY A 549 41.36 -3.78 -8.32
C GLY A 549 40.34 -4.67 -9.04
N VAL A 550 40.57 -5.03 -10.31
CA VAL A 550 39.80 -6.06 -11.03
C VAL A 550 40.80 -7.06 -11.60
N GLY A 551 40.90 -8.22 -10.96
CA GLY A 551 41.55 -9.40 -11.52
C GLY A 551 40.53 -10.17 -12.34
N ASN A 552 40.91 -10.54 -13.55
CA ASN A 552 40.07 -11.26 -14.49
C ASN A 552 40.89 -12.46 -15.05
N HIS A 553 40.17 -13.55 -15.33
CA HIS A 553 40.51 -14.67 -16.25
C HIS A 553 41.35 -15.84 -15.70
N PRO A 554 41.36 -17.02 -16.36
CA PRO A 554 40.72 -17.41 -17.65
C PRO A 554 40.02 -18.80 -17.66
N ILE A 555 39.05 -18.99 -18.56
CA ILE A 555 38.77 -20.30 -19.18
C ILE A 555 38.39 -20.09 -20.65
N SER A 556 39.06 -20.82 -21.53
CA SER A 556 38.58 -21.32 -22.84
C SER A 556 39.56 -22.40 -23.31
N PRO A 557 39.13 -23.48 -24.01
CA PRO A 557 38.51 -23.31 -25.33
C PRO A 557 37.39 -24.28 -25.75
N SER A 558 36.70 -23.88 -26.83
CA SER A 558 36.10 -24.68 -27.91
C SER A 558 34.89 -25.60 -27.66
N SER A 559 33.72 -25.23 -28.25
CA SER A 559 33.23 -25.77 -29.55
C SER A 559 31.71 -25.59 -29.72
N GLU A 560 31.33 -24.75 -30.69
CA GLU A 560 30.33 -24.95 -31.76
C GLU A 560 28.95 -25.67 -31.57
N VAL A 561 27.92 -24.92 -32.01
CA VAL A 561 26.60 -25.27 -32.64
C VAL A 561 25.42 -25.81 -31.79
N GLY A 562 24.33 -25.01 -31.76
CA GLY A 562 22.95 -25.52 -31.97
C GLY A 562 21.98 -25.54 -30.77
N PRO A 563 20.69 -25.14 -30.93
CA PRO A 563 19.76 -24.92 -29.83
C PRO A 563 18.83 -26.12 -29.57
N ALA A 564 18.65 -26.54 -28.32
CA ALA A 564 17.51 -27.37 -27.93
C ALA A 564 17.24 -27.36 -26.43
N GLN A 565 15.95 -27.30 -26.12
CA GLN A 565 15.36 -27.53 -24.80
C GLN A 565 15.76 -28.89 -24.22
N ALA A 566 16.00 -28.98 -22.91
CA ALA A 566 15.58 -30.15 -22.13
C ALA A 566 15.58 -29.92 -20.61
N ARG A 567 14.54 -30.52 -20.03
CA ARG A 567 14.12 -30.77 -18.65
C ARG A 567 15.21 -31.20 -17.65
N PRO A 568 14.92 -31.09 -16.33
CA PRO A 568 15.85 -31.43 -15.26
C PRO A 568 15.97 -32.95 -15.06
N LEU A 569 17.22 -33.40 -14.90
CA LEU A 569 17.60 -34.74 -14.52
C LEU A 569 17.38 -34.99 -13.02
N VAL A 570 16.72 -36.11 -12.77
CA VAL A 570 16.52 -36.80 -11.50
C VAL A 570 17.83 -37.48 -11.06
N ASN A 571 18.07 -37.52 -9.75
CA ASN A 571 18.75 -38.64 -9.10
C ASN A 571 17.93 -39.04 -7.86
N GLY A 572 17.42 -40.28 -7.87
CA GLY A 572 16.94 -41.02 -6.68
C GLY A 572 18.13 -41.52 -5.84
N THR A 573 18.02 -42.34 -4.80
CA THR A 573 17.01 -43.27 -4.28
C THR A 573 17.43 -43.65 -2.84
N HIS A 574 16.51 -43.81 -1.89
CA HIS A 574 16.10 -45.06 -1.20
C HIS A 574 15.08 -44.62 -0.12
N GLY A 575 13.97 -45.29 0.21
CA GLY A 575 13.43 -46.59 -0.15
C GLY A 575 12.75 -47.19 1.09
N THR A 576 11.51 -47.66 0.92
CA THR A 576 10.89 -48.89 1.51
C THR A 576 9.61 -48.76 2.36
N HIS A 577 8.58 -49.48 1.85
CA HIS A 577 7.39 -50.11 2.46
C HIS A 577 6.25 -49.23 3.02
N GLY A 578 4.95 -49.49 2.82
CA GLY A 578 4.19 -50.52 2.10
C GLY A 578 2.68 -50.23 2.24
N THR A 579 1.90 -50.38 1.15
CA THR A 579 0.79 -51.35 0.96
C THR A 579 -0.66 -50.88 1.21
N HIS A 580 -1.49 -51.06 0.15
CA HIS A 580 -2.96 -51.28 0.06
C HIS A 580 -3.92 -50.13 0.45
N GLY A 581 -5.04 -49.84 -0.24
CA GLY A 581 -5.76 -50.42 -1.40
C GLY A 581 -6.90 -49.44 -1.79
N THR A 582 -7.18 -49.24 -3.08
CA THR A 582 -8.29 -49.82 -3.90
C THR A 582 -9.69 -49.21 -3.73
N HIS A 583 -10.22 -48.75 -4.88
CA HIS A 583 -11.63 -48.58 -5.31
C HIS A 583 -12.47 -47.46 -4.63
N GLY A 584 -13.35 -46.73 -5.33
CA GLY A 584 -13.85 -46.91 -6.69
C GLY A 584 -14.69 -45.70 -7.17
N THR A 585 -14.79 -45.64 -8.48
CA THR A 585 -15.71 -44.84 -9.31
C THR A 585 -17.17 -45.26 -9.13
N HIS A 586 -18.10 -44.30 -9.24
CA HIS A 586 -19.44 -44.30 -9.85
C HIS A 586 -20.13 -43.01 -9.35
N GLY A 587 -20.82 -42.18 -10.13
CA GLY A 587 -21.53 -42.40 -11.38
C GLY A 587 -23.01 -42.04 -11.17
N THR A 588 -23.40 -40.88 -11.68
CA THR A 588 -24.67 -40.60 -12.40
C THR A 588 -26.05 -40.62 -11.70
N VAL A 589 -26.90 -39.74 -12.26
CA VAL A 589 -28.36 -39.80 -12.47
C VAL A 589 -29.25 -38.91 -11.57
N THR A 590 -29.85 -37.94 -12.28
CA THR A 590 -31.15 -37.27 -12.17
C THR A 590 -32.25 -37.94 -11.36
N SER A 591 -33.10 -37.12 -10.73
CA SER A 591 -34.54 -37.19 -10.99
C SER A 591 -35.26 -35.91 -10.58
N THR A 592 -36.20 -35.56 -11.46
CA THR A 592 -37.23 -34.53 -11.41
C THR A 592 -38.31 -34.81 -10.35
N GLU A 593 -38.86 -33.74 -9.79
CA GLU A 593 -40.30 -33.42 -9.77
C GLU A 593 -40.49 -31.92 -9.97
#